data_AF-A0A2E7A2D5-F1
#
_entry.id   AF-A0A2E7A2D5-F1
#
_cell.length_a   1.000
_cell.length_b   1.000
_cell.length_c   1.000
_cell.angle_alpha   90.00
_cell.angle_beta   90.00
_cell.angle_gamma   90.00
#
_symmetry.space_group_name_H-M   'P 1'
#
loop_
_entity.id
_entity.type
_entity.pdbx_description
1 polymer ?
#
loop_
_entity_poly.entity_id
_entity_poly.type
_entity_poly.pdbx_seq_one_letter_code
_entity_poly.pdbx_strand_id
1 'polypeptide(L)'
;MKTHADVPSTPGSLPCFALPTRAMLTTSLAWPLSIGILWTGIAWFIGGAAAATPGLASGAIVAFASVGSDLLVRPWRKRTALQWMTLWIVHEAGRLGCSLGLVIVLYFAFSPAPAALLFSYLVCAMAGLAATARIWSTAMRKEHQAGG
;
A
#
# COMPACT_ATOMS: atom_id res chain seq x y z
N MET A 1 -30.49 9.91 -6.48
CA MET A 1 -30.56 11.07 -5.56
C MET A 1 -30.20 10.61 -4.15
N LYS A 2 -29.03 11.00 -3.65
CA LYS A 2 -28.68 10.96 -2.22
C LYS A 2 -28.10 12.32 -1.89
N THR A 3 -28.83 13.07 -1.07
CA THR A 3 -28.48 14.39 -0.56
C THR A 3 -27.17 14.29 0.21
N HIS A 4 -26.10 14.84 -0.38
CA HIS A 4 -24.95 15.23 0.40
C HIS A 4 -25.42 16.38 1.29
N ALA A 5 -25.61 16.09 2.58
CA ALA A 5 -25.77 17.13 3.57
C ALA A 5 -24.48 17.94 3.58
N ASP A 6 -24.53 19.11 2.96
CA ASP A 6 -23.55 20.17 3.10
C ASP A 6 -23.48 20.53 4.57
N VAL A 7 -22.36 20.17 5.19
CA VAL A 7 -22.00 20.70 6.50
C VAL A 7 -21.64 22.17 6.27
N PRO A 8 -22.29 23.12 6.95
CA PRO A 8 -21.96 24.53 6.78
C PRO A 8 -20.50 24.76 7.15
N SER A 9 -19.70 25.20 6.17
CA SER A 9 -18.28 25.52 6.34
C SER A 9 -18.15 26.77 7.21
N THR A 10 -17.82 26.58 8.49
CA THR A 10 -17.26 27.64 9.33
C THR A 10 -16.07 28.30 8.62
N PRO A 11 -15.97 29.64 8.58
CA PRO A 11 -14.80 30.31 8.02
C PRO A 11 -13.55 29.82 8.76
N GLY A 12 -12.63 29.15 8.06
CA GLY A 12 -11.42 28.54 8.62
C GLY A 12 -11.41 27.01 8.72
N SER A 13 -12.50 26.30 8.39
CA SER A 13 -12.49 24.83 8.37
C SER A 13 -11.83 24.28 7.11
N LEU A 14 -10.75 23.49 7.28
CA LEU A 14 -10.09 22.76 6.19
C LEU A 14 -11.08 21.81 5.48
N PRO A 15 -11.03 21.68 4.14
CA PRO A 15 -11.91 20.79 3.40
C PRO A 15 -11.74 19.34 3.88
N CYS A 16 -12.87 18.66 4.12
CA CYS A 16 -12.92 17.27 4.53
C CYS A 16 -13.37 16.39 3.37
N PHE A 17 -12.54 15.41 3.01
CA PHE A 17 -12.83 14.48 1.91
C PHE A 17 -12.58 13.03 2.32
N ALA A 18 -13.17 12.10 1.58
CA ALA A 18 -12.88 10.66 1.69
C ALA A 18 -11.92 10.24 0.58
N LEU A 19 -11.06 9.27 0.83
CA LEU A 19 -10.12 8.79 -0.19
C LEU A 19 -10.79 7.78 -1.13
N PRO A 20 -10.27 7.63 -2.36
CA PRO A 20 -10.77 6.66 -3.34
C PRO A 20 -10.46 5.22 -2.89
N THR A 21 -11.28 4.72 -1.97
CA THR A 21 -11.12 3.44 -1.27
C THR A 21 -10.94 2.27 -2.24
N ARG A 22 -11.73 2.22 -3.32
CA ARG A 22 -11.63 1.17 -4.33
C ARG A 22 -10.27 1.20 -5.03
N ALA A 23 -9.81 2.39 -5.42
CA ALA A 23 -8.52 2.55 -6.09
C ALA A 23 -7.38 2.12 -5.16
N MET A 24 -7.39 2.60 -3.91
CA MET A 24 -6.38 2.22 -2.90
C MET A 24 -6.32 0.71 -2.68
N LEU A 25 -7.46 0.06 -2.40
CA LEU A 25 -7.51 -1.39 -2.17
C LEU A 25 -7.04 -2.17 -3.40
N THR A 26 -7.43 -1.76 -4.61
CA THR A 26 -6.98 -2.42 -5.83
C THR A 26 -5.48 -2.28 -6.03
N THR A 27 -4.89 -1.11 -5.76
CA THR A 27 -3.44 -0.92 -5.93
C THR A 27 -2.62 -1.58 -4.85
N SER A 28 -3.13 -1.61 -3.62
CA SER A 28 -2.51 -2.31 -2.50
C SER A 28 -2.45 -3.82 -2.72
N LEU A 29 -3.28 -4.37 -3.61
CA LEU A 29 -3.31 -5.79 -3.94
C LEU A 29 -2.63 -6.08 -5.29
N ALA A 30 -2.96 -5.34 -6.34
CA ALA A 30 -2.45 -5.58 -7.69
C ALA A 30 -0.95 -5.34 -7.82
N TRP A 31 -0.41 -4.33 -7.14
CA TRP A 31 0.99 -3.94 -7.32
C TRP A 31 1.99 -4.90 -6.67
N PRO A 32 1.81 -5.29 -5.39
CA PRO A 32 2.69 -6.28 -4.77
C PRO A 32 2.60 -7.64 -5.46
N LEU A 33 1.41 -8.06 -5.92
CA LEU A 33 1.24 -9.31 -6.65
C LEU A 33 1.89 -9.27 -8.03
N SER A 34 1.72 -8.20 -8.80
CA SER A 34 2.33 -8.07 -10.14
C SER A 34 3.86 -8.15 -10.06
N ILE A 35 4.44 -7.53 -9.02
CA ILE A 35 5.89 -7.54 -8.81
C ILE A 35 6.34 -8.89 -8.29
N GLY A 36 5.58 -9.53 -7.39
CA GLY A 36 5.85 -10.90 -6.97
C GLY A 36 5.84 -11.88 -8.15
N ILE A 37 4.88 -11.75 -9.08
CA ILE A 37 4.78 -12.56 -10.30
C ILE A 37 5.96 -12.27 -11.24
N LEU A 38 6.27 -10.99 -11.49
CA LEU A 38 7.39 -10.60 -12.35
C LEU A 38 8.72 -11.15 -11.79
N TRP A 39 8.93 -11.02 -10.48
CA TRP A 39 10.11 -11.52 -9.80
C TRP A 39 10.20 -13.05 -9.84
N THR A 40 9.07 -13.73 -9.66
CA THR A 40 8.97 -15.19 -9.82
C THR A 40 9.39 -15.61 -11.23
N GLY A 41 8.96 -14.89 -12.28
CA GLY A 41 9.35 -15.16 -13.66
C GLY A 41 10.85 -14.98 -13.89
N ILE A 42 11.44 -13.89 -13.37
CA ILE A 42 12.89 -13.63 -13.46
C ILE A 42 13.68 -14.73 -12.73
N ALA A 43 13.29 -15.06 -11.51
CA ALA A 43 13.98 -16.05 -10.70
C ALA A 43 13.84 -17.47 -11.26
N TRP A 44 12.69 -17.81 -11.85
CA TRP A 44 12.48 -19.07 -12.57
C TRP A 44 13.44 -19.19 -13.75
N PHE A 45 13.60 -18.11 -14.53
CA PHE A 45 14.44 -18.11 -15.73
C PHE A 45 15.94 -18.26 -15.42
N ILE A 46 16.38 -17.73 -14.26
CA ILE A 46 17.80 -17.70 -13.89
C ILE A 46 18.20 -18.92 -13.03
N GLY A 47 17.34 -19.38 -12.13
CA GLY A 47 17.69 -20.36 -11.09
C GLY A 47 16.71 -21.53 -10.92
N GLY A 48 15.69 -21.64 -11.78
CA GLY A 48 14.69 -22.70 -11.74
C GLY A 48 13.61 -22.54 -10.66
N ALA A 49 12.75 -23.54 -10.51
CA ALA A 49 11.52 -23.48 -9.72
C ALA A 49 11.73 -23.12 -8.24
N ALA A 50 12.79 -23.63 -7.62
CA ALA A 50 13.09 -23.39 -6.20
C ALA A 50 13.51 -21.94 -5.91
N ALA A 51 14.06 -21.22 -6.91
CA ALA A 51 14.39 -19.81 -6.79
C ALA A 51 13.18 -18.89 -6.98
N ALA A 52 12.10 -19.41 -7.58
CA ALA A 52 10.91 -18.65 -7.96
C ALA A 52 9.86 -18.55 -6.83
N THR A 53 9.72 -19.60 -6.01
CA THR A 53 8.79 -19.68 -4.88
C THR A 53 8.86 -18.48 -3.90
N PRO A 54 10.05 -17.95 -3.56
CA PRO A 54 10.18 -16.74 -2.75
C PRO A 54 9.46 -15.51 -3.30
N GLY A 55 9.45 -15.30 -4.62
CA GLY A 55 8.86 -14.10 -5.24
C GLY A 55 7.34 -14.02 -5.05
N LEU A 56 6.65 -15.13 -5.28
CA LEU A 56 5.21 -15.25 -5.10
C LEU A 56 4.80 -15.10 -3.62
N ALA A 57 5.56 -15.74 -2.72
CA ALA A 57 5.33 -15.63 -1.28
C ALA A 57 5.49 -14.17 -0.81
N SER A 58 6.57 -13.49 -1.19
CA SER A 58 6.83 -12.08 -0.88
C SER A 58 5.69 -11.18 -1.37
N GLY A 59 5.26 -11.34 -2.63
CA GLY A 59 4.18 -10.54 -3.22
C GLY A 59 2.84 -10.73 -2.49
N ALA A 60 2.51 -11.97 -2.12
CA ALA A 60 1.29 -12.28 -1.38
C ALA A 60 1.31 -11.67 0.03
N ILE A 61 2.41 -11.80 0.77
CA ILE A 61 2.55 -11.26 2.13
C ILE A 61 2.41 -9.73 2.12
N VAL A 62 3.10 -9.05 1.19
CA VAL A 62 3.03 -7.60 1.06
C VAL A 62 1.61 -7.17 0.68
N ALA A 63 0.91 -7.90 -0.19
CA ALA A 63 -0.47 -7.61 -0.55
C ALA A 63 -1.42 -7.75 0.65
N PHE A 64 -1.32 -8.85 1.41
CA PHE A 64 -2.15 -9.06 2.60
C PHE A 64 -1.89 -8.02 3.70
N ALA A 65 -0.62 -7.70 3.96
CA ALA A 65 -0.25 -6.65 4.90
C ALA A 65 -0.80 -5.29 4.46
N SER A 66 -0.71 -4.97 3.16
CA SER A 66 -1.20 -3.72 2.58
C SER A 66 -2.72 -3.58 2.67
N VAL A 67 -3.45 -4.64 2.35
CA VAL A 67 -4.92 -4.65 2.43
C VAL A 67 -5.37 -4.56 3.89
N GLY A 68 -4.72 -5.31 4.79
CA GLY A 68 -4.99 -5.24 6.23
C GLY A 68 -4.79 -3.84 6.78
N SER A 69 -3.68 -3.18 6.45
CA SER A 69 -3.41 -1.80 6.88
C SER A 69 -4.42 -0.80 6.29
N ASP A 70 -4.82 -0.96 5.02
CA ASP A 70 -5.82 -0.10 4.38
C ASP A 70 -7.17 -0.19 5.08
N LEU A 71 -7.61 -1.40 5.47
CA LEU A 71 -8.85 -1.60 6.21
C LEU A 71 -8.81 -0.95 7.60
N LEU A 72 -7.67 -0.96 8.27
CA LEU A 72 -7.48 -0.31 9.58
C LEU A 72 -7.57 1.22 9.51
N VAL A 73 -7.06 1.83 8.43
CA VAL A 73 -7.12 3.28 8.23
C VAL A 73 -8.52 3.79 7.90
N ARG A 74 -9.43 2.91 7.44
CA ARG A 74 -10.81 3.25 7.08
C ARG A 74 -10.86 4.40 6.06
N PRO A 75 -10.33 4.20 4.82
CA PRO A 75 -10.24 5.21 3.76
C PRO A 75 -11.57 5.89 3.41
N TRP A 76 -12.71 5.27 3.76
CA TRP A 76 -14.06 5.78 3.55
C TRP A 76 -14.51 6.85 4.55
N ARG A 77 -13.80 7.05 5.68
CA ARG A 77 -14.14 8.12 6.63
C ARG A 77 -13.62 9.46 6.13
N LYS A 78 -14.47 10.49 6.11
CA LYS A 78 -14.06 11.86 5.79
C LYS A 78 -13.10 12.39 6.84
N ARG A 79 -12.00 13.02 6.42
CA ARG A 79 -11.00 13.67 7.29
C ARG A 79 -10.42 14.89 6.58
N THR A 80 -9.77 15.77 7.34
CA THR A 80 -9.05 16.92 6.77
C THR A 80 -7.78 16.45 6.06
N ALA A 81 -7.29 17.23 5.09
CA ALA A 81 -6.05 16.93 4.35
C ALA A 81 -4.85 16.64 5.27
N LEU A 82 -4.70 17.43 6.35
CA LEU A 82 -3.60 17.30 7.30
C LEU A 82 -3.70 15.99 8.11
N GLN A 83 -4.90 15.64 8.59
CA GLN A 83 -5.13 14.35 9.25
C GLN A 83 -4.85 13.19 8.32
N TRP A 84 -5.25 13.31 7.06
CA TRP A 84 -4.98 12.32 6.03
C TRP A 84 -3.48 12.12 5.80
N MET A 85 -2.68 13.19 5.67
CA MET A 85 -1.22 13.07 5.57
C MET A 85 -0.61 12.34 6.78
N THR A 86 -0.99 12.71 8.00
CA THR A 86 -0.47 12.04 9.21
C THR A 86 -0.82 10.56 9.23
N LEU A 87 -2.07 10.21 8.89
CA LEU A 87 -2.50 8.82 8.81
C LEU A 87 -1.78 8.04 7.73
N TRP A 88 -1.53 8.65 6.58
CA TRP A 88 -0.78 7.99 5.51
C TRP A 88 0.64 7.67 5.95
N ILE A 89 1.35 8.63 6.59
CA ILE A 89 2.71 8.40 7.09
C ILE A 89 2.72 7.27 8.13
N VAL A 90 1.81 7.30 9.11
CA VAL A 90 1.73 6.28 10.16
C VAL A 90 1.35 4.91 9.58
N HIS A 91 0.43 4.88 8.62
CA HIS A 91 0.03 3.67 7.92
C HIS A 91 1.18 3.06 7.13
N GLU A 92 1.89 3.87 6.34
CA GLU A 92 2.99 3.37 5.51
C GLU A 92 4.16 2.91 6.38
N ALA A 93 4.45 3.62 7.47
CA ALA A 93 5.44 3.18 8.46
C ALA A 93 5.03 1.85 9.12
N GLY A 94 3.76 1.70 9.50
CA GLY A 94 3.22 0.47 10.07
C GLY A 94 3.20 -0.68 9.07
N ARG A 95 2.87 -0.41 7.80
CA ARG A 95 2.87 -1.36 6.70
C ARG A 95 4.27 -1.88 6.43
N LEU A 96 5.25 -0.97 6.31
CA LEU A 96 6.67 -1.33 6.21
C LEU A 96 7.12 -2.14 7.41
N GLY A 97 6.85 -1.68 8.64
CA GLY A 97 7.24 -2.38 9.86
C GLY A 97 6.66 -3.80 9.97
N CYS A 98 5.35 -3.96 9.74
CA CYS A 98 4.69 -5.27 9.78
C CYS A 98 5.24 -6.22 8.73
N SER A 99 5.39 -5.73 7.50
CA SER A 99 5.79 -6.57 6.40
C SER A 99 7.30 -6.92 6.46
N LEU A 100 8.13 -6.02 7.01
CA LEU A 100 9.55 -6.27 7.27
C LEU A 100 9.73 -7.25 8.45
N GLY A 101 8.92 -7.12 9.50
CA GLY A 101 8.85 -8.08 10.60
C GLY A 101 8.45 -9.48 10.13
N LEU A 102 7.42 -9.60 9.26
CA LEU A 102 7.00 -10.87 8.66
C LEU A 102 8.11 -11.51 7.83
N VAL A 103 8.84 -10.72 7.05
CA VAL A 103 9.98 -11.20 6.25
C VAL A 103 11.11 -11.67 7.14
N ILE A 104 11.39 -10.98 8.25
CA ILE A 104 12.39 -11.41 9.24
C ILE A 104 11.96 -12.74 9.90
N VAL A 105 10.69 -12.89 10.26
CA VAL A 105 10.17 -14.16 10.81
C VAL A 105 10.32 -15.28 9.79
N LEU A 106 10.00 -15.03 8.52
CA LEU A 106 10.17 -16.00 7.43
C LEU A 106 11.64 -16.30 7.12
N TYR A 107 12.51 -15.30 7.26
CA TYR A 107 13.96 -15.45 7.18
C TYR A 107 14.46 -16.46 8.22
N PHE A 108 14.02 -16.35 9.48
CA PHE A 108 14.42 -17.27 10.54
C PHE A 108 13.73 -18.65 10.45
N ALA A 109 12.51 -18.71 9.92
CA ALA A 109 11.73 -19.94 9.87
C ALA A 109 12.02 -20.82 8.65
N PHE A 110 12.42 -20.26 7.50
CA PHE A 110 12.36 -21.00 6.22
C PHE A 110 13.57 -20.89 5.27
N SER A 111 14.58 -20.04 5.48
CA SER A 111 15.53 -19.74 4.37
C SER A 111 16.98 -20.25 4.50
N PRO A 112 17.47 -21.06 3.54
CA PRO A 112 18.89 -21.25 3.22
C PRO A 112 19.48 -20.19 2.25
N ALA A 113 18.68 -19.26 1.73
CA ALA A 113 19.10 -18.20 0.79
C ALA A 113 18.49 -16.82 1.18
N PRO A 114 19.05 -16.15 2.19
CA PRO A 114 18.41 -15.03 2.89
C PRO A 114 18.33 -13.71 2.09
N ALA A 115 19.32 -13.42 1.24
CA ALA A 115 19.42 -12.14 0.57
C ALA A 115 18.34 -11.94 -0.51
N ALA A 116 17.99 -13.01 -1.23
CA ALA A 116 17.01 -12.95 -2.32
C ALA A 116 15.58 -12.66 -1.82
N LEU A 117 15.20 -13.22 -0.67
CA LEU A 117 13.91 -12.94 -0.02
C LEU A 117 13.83 -11.47 0.40
N LEU A 118 14.84 -10.96 1.08
CA LEU A 118 14.90 -9.56 1.51
C LEU A 118 14.86 -8.58 0.34
N PHE A 119 15.65 -8.81 -0.73
CA PHE A 119 15.65 -7.96 -1.91
C PHE A 119 14.30 -7.98 -2.65
N SER A 120 13.73 -9.17 -2.88
CA SER A 120 12.44 -9.30 -3.57
C SER A 120 11.32 -8.57 -2.82
N TYR A 121 11.33 -8.68 -1.49
CA TYR A 121 10.40 -8.01 -0.62
C TYR A 121 10.58 -6.48 -0.65
N LEU A 122 11.81 -5.98 -0.58
CA LEU A 122 12.11 -4.54 -0.59
C LEU A 122 11.60 -3.89 -1.89
N VAL A 123 11.80 -4.57 -3.02
CA VAL A 123 11.32 -4.12 -4.34
C VAL A 123 9.78 -4.07 -4.37
N CYS A 124 9.10 -5.11 -3.86
CA CYS A 124 7.64 -5.13 -3.75
C CYS A 124 7.09 -4.00 -2.87
N ALA A 125 7.73 -3.77 -1.72
CA ALA A 125 7.32 -2.72 -0.78
C ALA A 125 7.49 -1.31 -1.35
N MET A 126 8.66 -1.02 -1.95
CA MET A 126 8.95 0.29 -2.54
C MET A 126 8.03 0.66 -3.70
N ALA A 127 7.73 -0.31 -4.56
CA ALA A 127 6.81 -0.06 -5.65
C ALA A 127 5.37 0.11 -5.14
N GLY A 128 4.95 -0.69 -4.16
CA GLY A 128 3.66 -0.53 -3.47
C GLY A 128 3.50 0.87 -2.87
N LEU A 129 4.55 1.42 -2.25
CA LEU A 129 4.63 2.79 -1.76
C LEU A 129 4.49 3.84 -2.85
N ALA A 130 5.22 3.67 -3.97
CA ALA A 130 5.16 4.63 -5.08
C ALA A 130 3.76 4.72 -5.69
N ALA A 131 3.07 3.58 -5.80
CA ALA A 131 1.69 3.52 -6.31
C ALA A 131 0.69 4.17 -5.36
N THR A 132 0.74 3.85 -4.05
CA THR A 132 -0.16 4.44 -3.07
C THR A 132 0.07 5.95 -2.95
N ALA A 133 1.32 6.40 -2.90
CA ALA A 133 1.68 7.83 -2.90
C ALA A 133 1.10 8.58 -4.12
N ARG A 134 1.14 7.97 -5.31
CA ARG A 134 0.60 8.58 -6.52
C ARG A 134 -0.91 8.81 -6.40
N ILE A 135 -1.67 7.80 -5.98
CA ILE A 135 -3.14 7.88 -5.82
C ILE A 135 -3.51 8.97 -4.83
N TRP A 136 -2.82 8.99 -3.70
CA TRP A 136 -2.97 10.00 -2.66
C TRP A 136 -2.73 11.41 -3.19
N SER A 137 -1.62 11.62 -3.90
CA SER A 137 -1.28 12.93 -4.47
C SER A 137 -2.29 13.40 -5.52
N THR A 138 -2.86 12.47 -6.30
CA THR A 138 -3.90 12.81 -7.29
C THR A 138 -5.24 13.11 -6.64
N ALA A 139 -5.61 12.40 -5.57
CA ALA A 139 -6.84 12.67 -4.83
C ALA A 139 -6.77 14.07 -4.19
N MET A 140 -5.67 14.40 -3.52
CA MET A 140 -5.49 15.71 -2.90
C MET A 140 -5.48 16.86 -3.92
N ARG A 141 -4.85 16.67 -5.09
CA ARG A 141 -4.85 17.67 -6.16
C ARG A 141 -6.25 17.94 -6.72
N LYS A 142 -7.06 16.89 -6.92
CA LYS A 142 -8.44 17.05 -7.42
C LYS A 142 -9.33 17.82 -6.43
N GLU A 143 -9.19 17.54 -5.14
CA GLU A 143 -9.95 18.25 -4.11
C GLU A 143 -9.53 19.72 -4.00
N HIS A 144 -8.24 20.03 -4.13
CA HIS A 144 -7.76 21.42 -4.15
C HIS A 144 -8.32 22.22 -5.34
N GLN A 145 -8.48 21.58 -6.50
CA GLN A 145 -9.07 22.19 -7.70
C GLN A 145 -10.61 22.32 -7.64
N ALA A 146 -11.28 21.50 -6.82
CA ALA A 146 -12.74 21.53 -6.69
C ALA A 146 -13.24 22.50 -5.60
N GLY A 147 -12.37 22.91 -4.68
CA GLY A 147 -12.67 23.81 -3.57
C GLY A 147 -12.18 25.25 -3.74
N GLY A 148 -11.69 25.63 -4.92
CA GLY A 148 -11.32 27.00 -5.29
C GLY A 148 -12.23 27.52 -6.39
#